data_AF-H0SKD4-F1
#
_entry.id   AF-H0SKD4-F1
#
_cell.length_a   1.000
_cell.length_b   1.000
_cell.length_c   1.000
_cell.angle_alpha   90.00
_cell.angle_beta   90.00
_cell.angle_gamma   90.00
#
_symmetry.space_group_name_H-M   'P 1'
#
loop_
_entity.id
_entity.type
_entity.pdbx_description
1 polymer ?
#
loop_
_entity_poly.entity_id
_entity_poly.type
_entity_poly.pdbx_seq_one_letter_code
_entity_poly.pdbx_strand_id
1 'polypeptide(L)'
;MGLSHRKICERARAKWDAASKTFCDWAIANGYGNVRRSDLESALANEPEGLRLLSADIQTSEALRQAESDAVSAGHAWRGTFGMVVWYSPSEVRRHTARRRKHA
;
A
#
# COMPACT_ATOMS: atom_id res chain seq x y z
N MET A 1 17.12 -2.59 -11.64
CA MET A 1 17.45 -3.34 -10.40
C MET A 1 16.36 -3.06 -9.37
N GLY A 2 15.68 -4.07 -8.84
CA GLY A 2 14.61 -3.90 -7.85
C GLY A 2 15.13 -3.50 -6.46
N LEU A 3 14.31 -2.81 -5.67
CA LEU A 3 14.64 -2.47 -4.28
C LEU A 3 14.63 -3.74 -3.41
N SER A 4 15.55 -3.83 -2.44
CA SER A 4 15.52 -4.88 -1.42
C SER A 4 14.28 -4.73 -0.53
N HIS A 5 13.77 -5.84 0.01
CA HIS A 5 12.58 -5.82 0.87
C HIS A 5 12.73 -4.86 2.06
N ARG A 6 13.91 -4.79 2.69
CA ARG A 6 14.22 -3.81 3.75
C ARG A 6 14.01 -2.36 3.29
N LYS A 7 14.52 -1.96 2.13
CA LYS A 7 14.32 -0.60 1.58
C LYS A 7 12.85 -0.32 1.25
N ILE A 8 12.10 -1.34 0.85
CA ILE A 8 10.64 -1.24 0.64
C ILE A 8 9.94 -1.00 1.98
N CYS A 9 10.27 -1.80 3.01
CA CYS A 9 9.70 -1.67 4.35
C CYS A 9 10.02 -0.31 5.01
N GLU A 10 11.25 0.17 4.87
CA GLU A 10 11.68 1.47 5.43
C GLU A 10 10.95 2.65 4.78
N ARG A 11 10.78 2.65 3.46
CA ARG A 11 10.04 3.70 2.74
C ARG A 11 8.55 3.70 3.06
N ALA A 12 7.98 2.54 3.36
CA ALA A 12 6.55 2.37 3.49
C ALA A 12 6.04 2.41 4.94
N ARG A 13 6.91 2.27 5.94
CA ARG A 13 6.59 2.34 7.38
C ARG A 13 5.78 3.58 7.80
N ALA A 14 5.93 4.72 7.12
CA ALA A 14 5.16 5.95 7.38
C ALA A 14 3.71 5.92 6.88
N LYS A 15 3.37 5.01 5.95
CA LYS A 15 2.06 4.94 5.29
C LYS A 15 1.32 3.61 5.52
N TRP A 16 1.98 2.66 6.16
CA TRP A 16 1.45 1.31 6.35
C TRP A 16 0.61 1.13 7.60
N ASP A 17 -0.38 0.26 7.46
CA ASP A 17 -1.21 -0.31 8.50
C ASP A 17 -0.41 -1.27 9.41
N ALA A 18 -1.06 -1.77 10.47
CA ALA A 18 -0.43 -2.64 11.45
C ALA A 18 0.02 -3.99 10.87
N ALA A 19 -0.75 -4.61 9.97
CA ALA A 19 -0.43 -5.92 9.41
C ALA A 19 0.82 -5.84 8.52
N SER A 20 0.91 -4.79 7.68
CA SER A 20 2.08 -4.56 6.83
C SER A 20 3.36 -4.29 7.64
N LYS A 21 3.24 -3.61 8.79
CA LYS A 21 4.36 -3.40 9.74
C LYS A 21 4.80 -4.72 10.39
N THR A 22 3.84 -5.49 10.90
CA THR A 22 4.12 -6.78 11.54
C THR A 22 4.81 -7.75 10.58
N PHE A 23 4.35 -7.83 9.33
CA PHE A 23 5.00 -8.67 8.32
C PHE A 23 6.44 -8.25 8.04
N CYS A 24 6.70 -6.97 7.81
CA CYS A 24 8.04 -6.48 7.54
C CYS A 24 9.00 -6.63 8.72
N ASP A 25 8.53 -6.42 9.95
CA ASP A 25 9.34 -6.61 11.15
C ASP A 25 9.73 -8.08 11.31
N TRP A 26 8.76 -8.99 11.12
CA TRP A 26 9.01 -10.44 11.12
C TRP A 26 9.97 -10.85 10.00
N ALA A 27 9.77 -10.37 8.77
CA ALA A 27 10.60 -10.71 7.63
C ALA A 27 12.06 -10.24 7.82
N ILE A 28 12.26 -9.05 8.39
CA ILE A 28 13.60 -8.54 8.70
C ILE A 28 14.25 -9.36 9.82
N ALA A 29 13.52 -9.71 10.87
CA ALA A 29 14.02 -10.51 11.99
C ALA A 29 14.46 -11.92 11.55
N ASN A 30 13.79 -12.49 10.55
CA ASN A 30 14.09 -13.84 10.04
C ASN A 30 15.04 -13.85 8.82
N GLY A 31 15.73 -12.73 8.55
CA GLY A 31 16.78 -12.67 7.51
C GLY A 31 16.28 -12.40 6.08
N TYR A 32 14.97 -12.23 5.88
CA TYR A 32 14.37 -11.96 4.57
C TYR A 32 14.47 -10.49 4.13
N GLY A 33 15.14 -9.62 4.90
CA GLY A 33 15.28 -8.20 4.58
C GLY A 33 16.01 -7.90 3.26
N ASN A 34 16.88 -8.80 2.79
CA ASN A 34 17.64 -8.60 1.54
C ASN A 34 17.03 -9.34 0.34
N VAL A 35 16.00 -10.16 0.56
CA VAL A 35 15.30 -10.89 -0.49
C VAL A 35 14.44 -9.90 -1.29
N ARG A 36 14.25 -10.13 -2.60
CA ARG A 36 13.31 -9.31 -3.38
C ARG A 36 11.90 -9.72 -3.00
N ARG A 37 10.96 -8.77 -3.03
CA ARG A 37 9.54 -9.06 -2.75
C ARG A 37 8.98 -10.19 -3.63
N SER A 38 9.40 -10.28 -4.90
CA SER A 38 9.02 -11.36 -5.83
C SER A 38 9.49 -12.74 -5.40
N ASP A 39 10.60 -12.80 -4.68
CA ASP A 39 11.28 -14.04 -4.30
C ASP A 39 10.89 -14.46 -2.86
N LEU A 40 10.25 -13.52 -2.13
CA LEU A 40 9.82 -13.68 -0.74
C LEU A 40 8.76 -14.78 -0.62
N GLU A 41 7.79 -14.83 -1.53
CA GLU A 41 6.76 -15.89 -1.54
C GLU A 41 7.37 -17.29 -1.62
N SER A 42 8.37 -17.48 -2.48
CA SER A 42 9.08 -18.76 -2.61
C SER A 42 9.91 -19.07 -1.36
N ALA A 43 10.54 -18.06 -0.77
CA ALA A 43 11.32 -18.22 0.46
C ALA A 43 10.44 -18.59 1.67
N LEU A 44 9.19 -18.12 1.69
CA LEU A 44 8.23 -18.37 2.76
C LEU A 44 7.43 -19.67 2.59
N ALA A 45 7.62 -20.41 1.49
CA ALA A 45 6.88 -21.66 1.23
C ALA A 45 6.99 -22.70 2.36
N ASN A 46 8.08 -22.66 3.14
CA ASN A 46 8.32 -23.57 4.26
C ASN A 46 8.09 -22.92 5.64
N GLU A 47 7.66 -21.65 5.69
CA GLU A 47 7.49 -20.86 6.90
C GLU A 47 6.01 -20.48 7.08
N PRO A 48 5.21 -21.29 7.79
CA PRO A 48 3.75 -21.10 7.86
C PRO A 48 3.35 -19.77 8.51
N GLU A 49 4.13 -19.28 9.48
CA GLU A 49 3.88 -17.97 10.10
C GLU A 49 4.17 -16.82 9.13
N GLY A 50 5.23 -16.94 8.32
CA GLY A 50 5.56 -15.97 7.28
C GLY A 50 4.48 -15.88 6.21
N LEU A 51 3.93 -17.02 5.76
CA LEU A 51 2.81 -17.05 4.81
C LEU A 51 1.54 -16.43 5.38
N ARG A 52 1.24 -16.69 6.66
CA ARG A 52 0.09 -16.10 7.34
C ARG A 52 0.18 -14.57 7.39
N LEU A 53 1.36 -14.05 7.75
CA LEU A 53 1.60 -12.61 7.82
C LEU A 53 1.63 -11.96 6.43
N LEU A 54 2.19 -12.62 5.42
CA LEU A 54 2.16 -12.16 4.04
C LEU A 54 0.73 -12.06 3.49
N SER A 55 -0.10 -13.07 3.76
CA SER A 55 -1.51 -13.07 3.36
C SER A 55 -2.28 -11.89 3.98
N ALA A 56 -2.07 -11.62 5.27
CA ALA A 56 -2.67 -10.48 5.96
C ALA A 56 -2.22 -9.13 5.37
N ASP A 57 -0.94 -8.99 5.02
CA ASP A 57 -0.39 -7.81 4.33
C ASP A 57 -1.00 -7.62 2.94
N ILE A 58 -1.17 -8.70 2.16
CA ILE A 58 -1.80 -8.66 0.84
C ILE A 58 -3.26 -8.20 0.95
N GLN A 59 -4.05 -8.82 1.83
CA GLN A 59 -5.46 -8.46 2.02
C GLN A 59 -5.61 -6.99 2.44
N THR A 60 -4.75 -6.51 3.34
CA THR A 60 -4.82 -5.13 3.81
C THR A 60 -4.38 -4.14 2.72
N SER A 61 -3.35 -4.51 1.95
CA SER A 61 -2.89 -3.73 0.80
C SER A 61 -3.95 -3.63 -0.31
N GLU A 62 -4.69 -4.71 -0.57
CA GLU A 62 -5.80 -4.71 -1.52
C GLU A 62 -6.96 -3.85 -1.04
N ALA A 63 -7.35 -3.98 0.23
CA ALA A 63 -8.37 -3.13 0.84
C ALA A 63 -8.00 -1.64 0.79
N LEU A 64 -6.73 -1.30 1.05
CA LEU A 64 -6.23 0.07 0.92
C LEU A 64 -6.31 0.57 -0.52
N ARG A 65 -5.86 -0.23 -1.50
CA ARG A 65 -5.94 0.13 -2.92
C ARG A 65 -7.38 0.33 -3.37
N GLN A 66 -8.31 -0.48 -2.87
CA GLN A 66 -9.73 -0.32 -3.16
C GLN A 66 -10.26 0.98 -2.56
N ALA A 67 -10.00 1.26 -1.29
CA ALA A 67 -10.41 2.51 -0.64
C ALA A 67 -9.82 3.74 -1.33
N GLU A 68 -8.57 3.67 -1.79
CA GLU A 68 -7.94 4.70 -2.61
C GLU A 68 -8.64 4.88 -3.96
N SER A 69 -9.02 3.78 -4.63
CA SER A 69 -9.75 3.81 -5.89
C SER A 69 -11.13 4.45 -5.72
N ASP A 70 -11.84 4.07 -4.66
CA ASP A 70 -13.16 4.59 -4.30
C ASP A 70 -13.09 6.09 -4.00
N ALA A 71 -12.05 6.53 -3.27
CA ALA A 71 -11.81 7.94 -2.98
C ALA A 71 -11.52 8.76 -4.26
N VAL A 72 -10.77 8.19 -5.21
CA VAL A 72 -10.53 8.83 -6.51
C VAL A 72 -11.81 8.92 -7.33
N SER A 73 -12.60 7.84 -7.39
CA SER A 73 -13.88 7.80 -8.10
C SER A 73 -14.88 8.84 -7.55
N ALA A 74 -14.95 8.94 -6.21
CA ALA A 74 -15.75 9.94 -5.50
C ALA A 74 -15.23 11.38 -5.66
N GLY A 75 -14.02 11.58 -6.21
CA GLY A 75 -13.40 12.89 -6.36
C GLY A 75 -12.84 13.47 -5.06
N HIS A 76 -12.59 12.63 -4.05
CA HIS A 76 -11.95 12.98 -2.79
C HIS A 76 -10.43 12.92 -2.85
N ALA A 77 -9.89 12.21 -3.84
CA ALA A 77 -8.46 12.12 -4.11
C ALA A 77 -8.20 12.12 -5.63
N TRP A 78 -6.93 12.30 -5.99
CA TRP A 78 -6.45 12.13 -7.36
C TRP A 78 -5.27 11.17 -7.39
N ARG A 79 -5.26 10.30 -8.42
CA ARG A 79 -4.15 9.39 -8.70
C ARG A 79 -3.18 10.07 -9.68
N GLY A 80 -2.05 10.52 -9.14
CA GLY A 80 -0.97 11.10 -9.91
C GLY A 80 -0.18 10.07 -10.71
N THR A 81 0.79 10.57 -11.47
CA THR A 81 1.73 9.74 -12.24
C THR A 81 2.49 8.80 -11.31
N PHE A 82 2.72 7.56 -11.72
CA PHE A 82 3.34 6.48 -10.92
C PHE A 82 2.49 5.91 -9.77
N GLY A 83 1.17 6.10 -9.79
CA GLY A 83 0.25 5.44 -8.86
C GLY A 83 0.18 6.08 -7.46
N MET A 84 0.75 7.27 -7.29
CA MET A 84 0.65 8.04 -6.05
C MET A 84 -0.75 8.64 -5.89
N VAL A 85 -1.40 8.41 -4.75
CA VAL A 85 -2.71 8.99 -4.42
C VAL A 85 -2.52 10.24 -3.55
N VAL A 86 -3.07 11.36 -4.01
CA VAL A 86 -3.05 12.64 -3.32
C VAL A 86 -4.46 12.98 -2.87
N TRP A 87 -4.64 13.17 -1.56
CA TRP A 87 -5.94 13.46 -0.95
C TRP A 87 -6.22 14.97 -0.99
N TYR A 88 -7.41 15.33 -1.43
CA TYR A 88 -7.85 16.71 -1.41
C TYR A 88 -8.32 17.11 0.00
N SER A 89 -8.07 18.36 0.38
CA SER A 89 -8.73 18.95 1.55
C SER A 89 -10.26 19.03 1.34
N PRO A 90 -11.08 19.08 2.41
CA PRO A 90 -12.53 19.20 2.28
C PRO A 90 -13.00 20.40 1.43
N SER A 91 -12.22 21.48 1.42
CA SER A 91 -12.49 22.69 0.61
C SER A 91 -12.18 22.49 -0.87
N GLU A 92 -11.18 21.68 -1.21
CA GLU A 92 -10.86 21.30 -2.59
C GLU A 92 -11.87 20.32 -3.14
N VAL A 93 -12.31 19.33 -2.34
CA VAL A 93 -13.40 18.42 -2.71
C VAL A 93 -14.64 19.22 -3.10
N ARG A 94 -15.12 20.13 -2.24
CA ARG A 94 -16.29 20.99 -2.53
C ARG A 94 -16.15 21.78 -3.84
N ARG A 95 -14.96 22.35 -4.10
CA ARG A 95 -14.68 23.06 -5.36
C ARG A 95 -14.72 22.13 -6.57
N HIS A 96 -14.18 20.92 -6.46
CA HIS A 96 -14.21 19.91 -7.51
C HIS A 96 -15.63 19.41 -7.80
N THR A 97 -16.43 19.12 -6.76
CA THR A 97 -17.82 18.68 -6.94
C THR A 97 -18.67 19.80 -7.56
N ALA A 98 -18.48 21.04 -7.11
CA ALA A 98 -19.18 22.21 -7.68
C ALA A 98 -18.80 22.44 -9.15
N ARG A 99 -17.53 22.23 -9.54
CA ARG A 99 -17.09 22.27 -10.94
C ARG A 99 -17.72 21.16 -11.77
N ARG A 100 -17.71 19.90 -11.30
CA ARG A 100 -18.34 18.78 -12.00
C ARG A 100 -19.82 19.03 -12.28
N ARG A 101 -20.57 19.58 -11.31
CA ARG A 101 -22.00 19.92 -11.47
C ARG A 101 -22.27 21.05 -12.47
N LYS A 102 -21.30 21.94 -12.74
CA LYS A 102 -21.45 23.01 -13.74
C LYS A 102 -21.16 22.56 -15.17
N HIS A 103 -20.52 21.40 -15.34
CA HIS A 103 -20.11 20.84 -16.63
C HIS A 103 -20.78 19.48 -16.93
N ALA A 104 -21.78 19.09 -16.13
CA ALA A 104 -22.69 17.97 -16.37
C ALA A 104 -24.03 18.53 -16.83
#